data_AF-A0A1S2PNQ4-F1
#
_entry.id   AF-A0A1S2PNQ4-F1
#
_cell.length_a   1.000
_cell.length_b   1.000
_cell.length_c   1.000
_cell.angle_alpha   90.00
_cell.angle_beta   90.00
_cell.angle_gamma   90.00
#
_symmetry.space_group_name_H-M   'P 1'
#
loop_
_entity.id
_entity.type
_entity.pdbx_description
1 polymer ?
#
loop_
_entity_poly.entity_id
_entity_poly.type
_entity_poly.pdbx_seq_one_letter_code
_entity_poly.pdbx_strand_id
1 'polypeptide(L)'
;MPSHRTTAHSPIRKAAAARMRAIGLNRLRPLPRSGPSFLCSRCSTSWTGAEADCFSCGLPATQEYSHPHAALQVLLIAVGRTPDFNPDLQPEVSR
;
A
#
# COMPACT_ATOMS: atom_id res chain seq x y z
N MET A 1 -34.31 -38.14 32.29
CA MET A 1 -33.30 -37.35 33.01
C MET A 1 -32.61 -36.44 32.00
N PRO A 2 -32.65 -35.10 32.16
CA PRO A 2 -31.89 -34.21 31.30
C PRO A 2 -30.44 -34.10 31.81
N SER A 3 -29.59 -33.43 31.02
CA SER A 3 -28.40 -32.69 31.47
C SER A 3 -27.10 -33.48 31.72
N HIS A 4 -25.90 -33.05 31.29
CA HIS A 4 -25.43 -31.92 30.50
C HIS A 4 -24.20 -32.39 29.72
N ARG A 5 -24.20 -32.25 28.39
CA ARG A 5 -22.98 -32.48 27.59
C ARG A 5 -22.12 -31.23 27.70
N THR A 6 -21.28 -31.16 28.72
CA THR A 6 -20.29 -30.09 28.85
C THR A 6 -19.28 -30.25 27.72
N THR A 7 -19.46 -29.51 26.64
CA THR A 7 -18.40 -29.27 25.64
C THR A 7 -17.33 -28.43 26.31
N ALA A 8 -16.48 -29.09 27.09
CA ALA A 8 -15.25 -28.54 27.59
C ALA A 8 -14.48 -28.01 26.37
N HIS A 9 -14.48 -26.69 26.22
CA HIS A 9 -13.75 -26.01 25.17
C HIS A 9 -12.28 -26.34 25.39
N SER A 10 -11.79 -27.29 24.59
CA SER A 10 -10.41 -27.77 24.63
C SER A 10 -9.46 -26.57 24.71
N PRO A 11 -8.49 -26.58 25.64
CA PRO A 11 -7.56 -25.47 25.83
C PRO A 11 -6.82 -25.11 24.52
N ILE A 12 -6.65 -26.07 23.62
CA ILE A 12 -6.06 -25.90 22.29
C ILE A 12 -6.94 -24.98 21.40
N ARG A 13 -8.26 -25.16 21.41
CA ARG A 13 -9.18 -24.32 20.63
C ARG A 13 -9.23 -22.88 21.18
N LYS A 14 -9.15 -22.72 22.50
CA LYS A 14 -9.06 -21.40 23.14
C LYS A 14 -7.76 -20.69 22.78
N ALA A 15 -6.64 -21.41 22.77
CA ALA A 15 -5.34 -20.87 22.37
C ALA A 15 -5.31 -20.44 20.90
N ALA A 16 -5.88 -21.25 19.99
CA ALA A 16 -6.00 -20.90 18.58
C ALA A 16 -6.88 -19.65 18.37
N ALA A 17 -8.04 -19.59 19.04
CA ALA A 17 -8.92 -18.43 18.97
C ALA A 17 -8.26 -17.16 19.52
N ALA A 18 -7.48 -17.26 20.60
CA ALA A 18 -6.72 -16.14 21.14
C ALA A 18 -5.65 -15.64 20.16
N ARG A 19 -4.93 -16.54 19.48
CA ARG A 19 -3.94 -16.17 18.45
C ARG A 19 -4.59 -15.50 17.24
N MET A 20 -5.72 -16.02 16.77
CA MET A 20 -6.47 -15.41 15.66
C MET A 20 -6.99 -14.01 16.02
N ARG A 21 -7.47 -13.82 17.25
CA ARG A 21 -7.88 -12.50 17.76
C ARG A 21 -6.70 -11.55 17.88
N ALA A 22 -5.53 -12.00 18.35
CA ALA A 22 -4.33 -11.17 18.43
C ALA A 22 -3.89 -10.67 17.04
N ILE A 23 -3.93 -11.53 16.02
CA ILE A 23 -3.63 -11.14 14.62
C ILE A 23 -4.68 -10.14 14.11
N GLY A 24 -5.97 -10.40 14.34
CA GLY A 24 -7.06 -9.51 13.95
C GLY A 24 -6.96 -8.14 14.61
N LEU A 25 -6.66 -8.07 15.91
CA LEU A 25 -6.47 -6.82 16.64
C LEU A 25 -5.25 -6.05 16.15
N ASN A 26 -4.18 -6.73 15.72
CA ASN A 26 -3.01 -6.06 15.17
C ASN A 26 -3.29 -5.42 13.79
N ARG A 27 -4.25 -5.97 13.03
CA ARG A 27 -4.77 -5.36 11.78
C ARG A 27 -5.73 -4.19 12.04
N LEU A 28 -6.39 -4.18 13.19
CA LEU A 28 -7.27 -3.10 13.64
C LEU A 28 -6.53 -2.02 14.41
N ARG A 29 -5.23 -2.23 14.72
CA ARG A 29 -4.39 -1.19 15.29
C ARG A 29 -4.36 -0.06 14.27
N PRO A 30 -4.84 1.15 14.62
CA PRO A 30 -4.70 2.30 13.75
C PRO A 30 -3.21 2.41 13.42
N LEU A 31 -2.87 2.34 12.13
CA LEU A 31 -1.52 2.68 11.70
C LEU A 31 -1.19 4.04 12.34
N PRO A 32 0.02 4.25 12.89
CA PRO A 32 0.43 5.59 13.29
C PRO A 32 0.08 6.52 12.14
N ARG A 33 -0.54 7.68 12.42
CA ARG A 33 -0.91 8.67 11.40
C ARG A 33 0.36 9.01 10.62
N SER A 34 0.61 8.26 9.56
CA SER A 34 1.62 8.52 8.57
C SER A 34 1.24 9.87 8.00
N GLY A 35 2.17 10.83 8.08
CA GLY A 35 1.95 12.20 7.66
C GLY A 35 1.54 12.31 6.19
N PRO A 36 1.36 13.54 5.68
CA PRO A 36 1.05 13.72 4.27
C PRO A 36 2.08 13.02 3.37
N SER A 37 1.58 12.49 2.26
CA SER A 37 2.38 11.90 1.21
C SER A 37 2.56 12.90 0.09
N PHE A 38 3.77 13.06 -0.41
CA PHE A 38 4.13 14.05 -1.41
C PHE A 38 4.59 13.41 -2.71
N LEU A 39 4.36 14.10 -3.82
CA LEU A 39 4.77 13.71 -5.17
C LEU A 39 5.48 14.87 -5.86
N CYS A 40 6.67 14.60 -6.41
CA CYS A 40 7.33 15.50 -7.36
C CYS A 40 7.21 14.91 -8.77
N SER A 41 6.38 15.51 -9.62
CA SER A 41 6.19 15.04 -11.01
C SER A 41 7.41 15.28 -11.88
N ARG A 42 8.23 16.29 -11.56
CA ARG A 42 9.48 16.58 -12.29
C ARG A 42 10.53 15.50 -12.10
N CYS A 43 10.68 15.01 -10.87
CA CYS A 43 11.69 13.99 -10.52
C CYS A 43 11.12 12.57 -10.51
N SER A 44 9.80 12.41 -10.66
CA SER A 44 9.10 11.12 -10.50
C SER A 44 9.40 10.44 -9.15
N THR A 45 9.44 11.23 -8.08
CA THR A 45 9.70 10.75 -6.71
C THR A 45 8.49 10.96 -5.81
N SER A 46 8.26 10.01 -4.90
CA SER A 46 7.25 10.12 -3.86
C SER A 46 7.84 9.87 -2.49
N TRP A 47 7.38 10.60 -1.47
CA TRP A 47 7.80 10.40 -0.09
C TRP A 47 6.65 10.65 0.90
N THR A 48 6.90 10.42 2.18
CA THR A 48 5.97 10.67 3.28
C THR A 48 6.76 11.34 4.40
N GLY A 49 6.24 12.43 4.97
CA GLY A 49 6.97 13.16 6.01
C GLY A 49 6.34 14.50 6.36
N ALA A 50 7.09 15.31 7.11
CA ALA A 50 6.71 16.69 7.43
C ALA A 50 7.23 17.70 6.39
N GLU A 51 8.27 17.34 5.63
CA GLU A 51 8.91 18.21 4.65
C GLU A 51 8.23 18.08 3.29
N ALA A 52 7.74 19.20 2.76
CA ALA A 52 7.08 19.29 1.47
C ALA A 52 8.06 19.49 0.30
N ASP A 53 9.33 19.78 0.57
CA ASP A 53 10.32 20.02 -0.49
C ASP A 53 10.93 18.71 -1.00
N CYS A 54 11.09 18.62 -2.31
CA CYS A 54 11.65 17.45 -2.97
C CYS A 54 13.16 17.38 -2.71
N PHE A 55 13.62 16.30 -2.07
CA PHE A 55 15.05 16.08 -1.79
C PHE A 55 15.93 15.97 -3.06
N SER A 56 15.35 15.75 -4.24
CA SER A 56 16.10 15.62 -5.50
C SER A 56 16.33 16.97 -6.20
N CYS A 57 15.35 17.87 -6.20
CA CYS A 57 15.43 19.14 -6.93
C CYS A 57 15.30 20.39 -6.05
N GLY A 58 15.04 20.24 -4.75
CA GLY A 58 14.87 21.32 -3.79
C GLY A 58 13.61 22.16 -3.97
N LEU A 59 12.71 21.78 -4.87
CA LEU A 59 11.45 22.49 -5.12
C LEU A 59 10.30 21.90 -4.30
N PRO A 60 9.25 22.68 -4.01
CA PRO A 60 8.06 22.16 -3.35
C PRO A 60 7.43 20.99 -4.12
N ALA A 61 6.82 20.06 -3.39
CA ALA A 61 6.05 18.97 -3.95
C ALA A 61 5.02 19.50 -4.95
N THR A 62 4.85 18.78 -6.05
CA THR A 62 3.85 19.13 -7.06
C THR A 62 2.45 18.79 -6.57
N GLN A 63 2.32 17.70 -5.81
CA GLN A 63 1.05 17.26 -5.23
C GLN A 63 1.25 16.73 -3.81
N GLU A 64 0.23 16.94 -2.98
CA GLU A 64 0.13 16.43 -1.62
C GLU A 64 -1.11 15.54 -1.50
N TYR A 65 -0.97 14.44 -0.77
CA TYR A 65 -2.03 13.49 -0.50
C TYR A 65 -2.16 13.23 1.00
N SER A 66 -3.40 13.23 1.49
CA SER A 66 -3.71 12.94 2.88
C SER A 66 -3.56 11.46 3.24
N HIS A 67 -3.58 10.57 2.24
CA HIS A 67 -3.44 9.14 2.44
C HIS A 67 -1.98 8.71 2.26
N PRO A 68 -1.44 7.93 3.21
CA PRO A 68 -0.14 7.31 3.02
C PRO A 68 -0.19 6.42 1.77
N HIS A 69 0.82 6.56 0.93
CA HIS A 69 1.04 5.74 -0.27
C HIS A 69 0.23 6.16 -1.51
N ALA A 70 -0.68 7.13 -1.42
CA ALA A 70 -1.38 7.62 -2.61
C ALA A 70 -0.41 8.19 -3.67
N ALA A 71 0.61 8.95 -3.25
CA ALA A 71 1.63 9.47 -4.16
C ALA A 71 2.41 8.35 -4.89
N LEU A 72 2.75 7.28 -4.16
CA LEU A 72 3.45 6.13 -4.74
C LEU A 72 2.56 5.39 -5.74
N GLN A 73 1.28 5.19 -5.42
CA GLN A 73 0.33 4.55 -6.32
C GLN A 73 0.21 5.31 -7.65
N VAL A 74 0.21 6.64 -7.61
CA VAL A 74 0.18 7.46 -8.82
C VAL A 74 1.40 7.21 -9.72
N LEU A 75 2.60 7.12 -9.13
CA LEU A 75 3.82 6.80 -9.89
C LEU A 75 3.77 5.40 -10.50
N LEU A 76 3.35 4.40 -9.73
CA LEU A 76 3.26 3.02 -10.20
C LEU A 76 2.23 2.87 -11.34
N ILE A 77 1.11 3.59 -11.25
CA ILE A 77 0.11 3.63 -12.33
C ILE A 77 0.69 4.32 -13.58
N ALA A 78 1.47 5.38 -13.42
CA ALA A 78 2.10 6.07 -14.55
C ALA A 78 3.09 5.16 -15.30
N VAL A 79 3.89 4.37 -14.57
CA VAL A 79 4.83 3.40 -15.16
C VAL A 79 4.08 2.23 -15.78
N GLY A 80 3.10 1.63 -15.10
CA GLY A 80 2.33 0.50 -15.63
C GLY A 80 1.45 0.84 -16.85
N ARG A 81 1.30 2.14 -17.17
CA ARG A 81 0.59 2.62 -18.37
C ARG A 81 1.49 2.87 -19.57
N THR A 82 2.81 2.71 -19.45
CA THR A 82 3.62 2.67 -20.68
C THR A 82 3.19 1.43 -21.45
N PRO A 83 2.55 1.56 -22.63
CA PRO A 83 2.33 0.40 -23.46
C PRO A 83 3.71 -0.23 -23.67
N ASP A 84 3.83 -1.52 -23.37
CA ASP A 84 5.02 -2.29 -23.72
C ASP A 84 5.41 -1.88 -25.13
N PHE A 85 6.57 -1.25 -25.27
CA PHE A 85 7.12 -0.89 -26.57
C PHE A 85 7.41 -2.24 -27.22
N ASN A 86 6.45 -2.77 -27.97
CA ASN A 86 6.62 -4.02 -28.70
C ASN A 86 7.66 -3.74 -29.79
N PRO A 87 8.91 -4.24 -29.67
CA PRO A 87 9.95 -3.96 -30.64
C PRO A 87 9.69 -4.65 -32.00
N ASP A 88 8.65 -5.48 -32.09
CA ASP A 88 8.37 -6.36 -33.24
C ASP A 88 7.51 -5.72 -34.35
N LEU A 89 6.94 -4.53 -34.15
CA LEU A 89 6.29 -3.80 -35.25
C LEU A 89 7.30 -2.90 -36.00
N GLN A 90 8.16 -3.53 -36.81
CA GLN A 90 8.83 -2.82 -37.91
C GLN A 90 7.79 -2.52 -39.00
N PRO A 91 7.69 -1.27 -39.51
CA PRO A 91 6.89 -1.00 -40.69
C PRO A 91 7.57 -1.64 -41.91
N GLU A 92 6.90 -2.61 -42.54
CA GLU A 92 7.35 -3.11 -43.84
C GLU A 92 7.30 -1.96 -44.86
N VAL A 93 8.47 -1.37 -45.13
CA VAL A 93 8.70 -0.54 -46.31
C VAL A 93 8.58 -1.47 -47.52
N SER A 94 7.40 -1.45 -48.14
CA SER A 94 7.20 -2.01 -49.48
C SER A 94 7.85 -1.07 -50.50
N ARG A 95 8.86 -1.56 -51.21
CA ARG A 95 9.48 -0.92 -52.38
C ARG A 95 8.76 -1.35 -53.65
#